data_AF-A0A1M5XDM6-F1
#
_entry.id   AF-A0A1M5XDM6-F1
#
_cell.length_a   1.000
_cell.length_b   1.000
_cell.length_c   1.000
_cell.angle_alpha   90.00
_cell.angle_beta   90.00
_cell.angle_gamma   90.00
#
_symmetry.space_group_name_H-M   'P 1'
#
loop_
_entity.id
_entity.type
_entity.pdbx_description
1 polymer ?
#
loop_
_entity_poly.entity_id
_entity_poly.type
_entity_poly.pdbx_seq_one_letter_code
_entity_poly.pdbx_strand_id
1 'polypeptide(L)'
;MSKKKRKSGHYCKIGSEYKSNESFSGKGHANHICRRCSKKSPTEQAAEVDYSNGTIQKTSGTHVYLPEMVEALYWGFQEFFAPAYSEEEEWEEDMELQTGIEDLPF
;
A
#
# COMPACT_ATOMS: atom_id res chain seq x y z
N MET A 1 -15.45 17.16 29.54
CA MET A 1 -14.78 16.42 28.45
C MET A 1 -14.05 15.21 29.02
N SER A 2 -14.65 14.02 28.95
CA SER A 2 -14.05 12.78 29.47
C SER A 2 -12.84 12.41 28.61
N LYS A 3 -11.63 12.35 29.19
CA LYS A 3 -10.42 11.93 28.46
C LYS A 3 -10.59 10.47 28.02
N LYS A 4 -10.59 10.23 26.71
CA LYS A 4 -10.62 8.88 26.14
C LYS A 4 -9.35 8.15 26.58
N LYS A 5 -9.49 7.16 27.47
CA LYS A 5 -8.36 6.30 27.89
C LYS A 5 -7.80 5.61 26.66
N ARG A 6 -6.54 5.87 26.33
CA ARG A 6 -5.86 5.15 25.25
C ARG A 6 -5.62 3.72 25.72
N LYS A 7 -5.91 2.75 24.86
CA LYS A 7 -5.63 1.34 25.14
C LYS A 7 -4.11 1.21 25.33
N SER A 8 -3.66 0.78 26.51
CA SER A 8 -2.24 0.56 26.79
C SER A 8 -1.83 -0.79 26.21
N GLY A 9 -0.77 -0.82 25.41
CA GLY A 9 -0.28 -2.05 24.80
C GLY A 9 0.27 -1.84 23.39
N HIS A 10 0.84 -2.90 22.84
CA HIS A 10 1.29 -2.98 21.45
C HIS A 10 0.66 -4.19 20.76
N TYR A 11 0.38 -4.04 19.47
CA TYR A 11 -0.09 -5.14 18.64
C TYR A 11 1.08 -6.06 18.25
N CYS A 12 0.88 -7.36 18.39
CA CYS A 12 1.84 -8.38 17.96
C CYS A 12 1.42 -8.95 16.60
N LYS A 13 2.24 -8.75 15.55
CA LYS A 13 1.92 -9.20 14.18
C LYS A 13 1.83 -10.72 14.03
N ILE A 14 2.62 -11.47 14.80
CA ILE A 14 2.67 -12.94 14.73
C ILE A 14 1.54 -13.58 15.55
N GLY A 15 1.07 -12.91 16.60
CA GLY A 15 0.01 -13.41 17.49
C GLY A 15 -1.37 -12.86 17.15
N SER A 16 -1.44 -11.91 16.22
CA SER A 16 -2.64 -11.19 15.80
C SER A 16 -3.50 -10.62 16.94
N GLU A 17 -2.85 -10.19 18.03
CA GLU A 17 -3.52 -9.69 19.24
C GLU A 17 -2.76 -8.52 19.89
N TYR A 18 -3.49 -7.66 20.61
CA TYR A 18 -2.90 -6.62 21.46
C TYR A 18 -2.37 -7.22 22.75
N LYS A 19 -1.11 -6.92 23.09
CA LYS A 19 -0.45 -7.37 24.32
C LYS A 19 0.06 -6.18 25.13
N SER A 20 0.32 -6.41 26.42
CA SER A 20 0.92 -5.40 27.31
C SER A 20 2.32 -5.02 26.83
N ASN A 21 2.78 -3.80 27.16
CA ASN A 21 4.12 -3.32 26.78
C ASN A 21 5.23 -4.24 27.32
N GLU A 22 5.06 -4.80 28.52
CA GLU A 22 6.00 -5.74 29.14
C GLU A 22 6.15 -7.06 28.36
N SER A 23 5.16 -7.40 27.52
CA SER A 23 5.22 -8.57 26.66
C SER A 23 6.19 -8.41 25.48
N PHE A 24 6.76 -7.21 25.29
CA PHE A 24 7.69 -6.90 24.20
C PHE A 24 9.09 -6.56 24.76
N SER A 25 10.12 -6.91 24.00
CA SER A 25 11.49 -6.44 24.27
C SER A 25 11.75 -5.13 23.52
N GLY A 26 12.85 -4.41 23.77
CA GLY A 26 13.16 -3.17 23.03
C GLY A 26 13.10 -3.37 21.51
N LYS A 27 13.80 -4.41 20.99
CA LYS A 27 13.73 -4.80 19.57
C LYS A 27 12.34 -5.33 19.17
N GLY A 28 11.65 -6.01 20.08
CA GLY A 28 10.30 -6.52 19.85
C GLY A 28 9.25 -5.41 19.63
N HIS A 29 9.38 -4.26 20.30
CA HIS A 29 8.51 -3.11 20.09
C HIS A 29 8.66 -2.56 18.67
N ALA A 30 9.88 -2.36 18.18
CA ALA A 30 10.14 -1.87 16.83
C ALA A 30 9.62 -2.83 15.74
N ASN A 31 9.75 -4.14 15.97
CA ASN A 31 9.31 -5.14 15.00
C ASN A 31 7.84 -5.56 15.14
N HIS A 32 7.13 -5.05 16.15
CA HIS A 32 5.79 -5.49 16.54
C HIS A 32 5.71 -7.00 16.83
N ILE A 33 6.72 -7.56 17.49
CA ILE A 33 6.83 -8.98 17.84
C ILE A 33 6.99 -9.13 19.36
N CYS A 34 6.04 -9.80 20.01
CA CYS A 34 6.14 -10.06 21.45
C CYS A 34 7.24 -11.08 21.77
N ARG A 35 7.69 -11.11 23.03
CA ARG A 35 8.79 -11.97 23.52
C ARG A 35 8.52 -13.46 23.35
N ARG A 36 7.24 -13.88 23.35
CA ARG A 36 6.84 -15.27 23.05
C ARG A 36 7.02 -15.59 21.57
N CYS A 37 6.50 -14.72 20.69
CA CYS A 37 6.61 -14.90 19.24
C CYS A 37 8.05 -14.76 18.73
N SER A 38 8.87 -13.93 19.38
CA SER A 38 10.29 -13.77 19.03
C SER A 38 11.13 -15.04 19.26
N LYS A 39 10.64 -16.01 20.03
CA LYS A 39 11.31 -17.29 20.27
C LYS A 39 10.92 -18.38 19.26
N LYS A 40 9.87 -18.16 18.46
CA LYS A 40 9.43 -19.10 17.43
C LYS A 40 10.47 -19.15 16.30
N SER A 41 10.58 -20.27 15.60
CA SER A 41 11.43 -20.35 14.41
C SER A 41 10.94 -19.39 13.30
N PRO A 42 11.81 -18.94 12.38
CA PRO A 42 11.40 -18.10 11.25
C PRO A 42 10.26 -18.70 10.45
N THR A 43 10.23 -20.03 10.31
CA THR A 43 9.16 -20.78 9.64
C THR A 43 7.83 -20.67 10.38
N GLU A 44 7.84 -20.75 11.70
CA GLU A 44 6.63 -20.60 12.53
C GLU A 44 6.18 -19.13 12.70
N GLN A 45 7.04 -18.19 12.33
CA GLN A 45 6.71 -16.77 12.26
C GLN A 45 6.24 -16.36 10.85
N ALA A 46 6.42 -17.21 9.84
CA ALA A 46 6.01 -16.89 8.48
C ALA A 46 4.48 -16.90 8.37
N ALA A 47 3.95 -15.89 7.67
CA ALA A 47 2.57 -15.91 7.22
C ALA A 47 2.48 -16.71 5.93
N GLU A 48 1.54 -17.64 5.87
CA GLU A 48 1.22 -18.38 4.65
C GLU A 48 0.17 -17.58 3.87
N VAL A 49 0.51 -17.23 2.63
CA VAL A 49 -0.36 -16.51 1.70
C VAL A 49 -0.73 -17.48 0.60
N ASP A 50 -2.02 -17.75 0.47
CA ASP A 50 -2.60 -18.55 -0.61
C ASP A 50 -3.15 -17.61 -1.69
N TYR A 51 -2.67 -17.78 -2.91
CA TYR A 51 -3.10 -17.00 -4.08
C TYR A 51 -4.18 -17.73 -4.84
N SER A 52 -5.07 -16.99 -5.52
CA SER A 52 -6.18 -17.55 -6.30
C SER A 52 -5.75 -18.53 -7.41
N ASN A 53 -4.49 -18.51 -7.82
CA ASN A 53 -3.90 -19.44 -8.79
C ASN A 53 -3.33 -20.72 -8.15
N GLY A 54 -3.55 -20.95 -6.85
CA GLY A 54 -3.05 -22.11 -6.10
C GLY A 54 -1.58 -22.01 -5.68
N THR A 55 -0.94 -20.85 -5.85
CA THR A 55 0.42 -20.62 -5.34
C THR A 55 0.35 -20.38 -3.83
N ILE A 56 1.16 -21.10 -3.05
CA ILE A 56 1.31 -20.89 -1.61
C ILE A 56 2.67 -20.26 -1.36
N GLN A 57 2.70 -19.04 -0.80
CA GLN A 57 3.95 -18.37 -0.40
C GLN A 57 4.05 -18.25 1.11
N LYS A 58 5.19 -18.67 1.65
CA LYS A 58 5.54 -18.45 3.07
C LYS A 58 6.36 -17.16 3.18
N THR A 59 5.72 -16.11 3.67
CA THR A 59 6.36 -14.79 3.84
C THR A 59 6.82 -14.62 5.28
N SER A 60 8.14 -14.59 5.51
CA SER A 60 8.70 -14.29 6.84
C SER A 60 9.02 -12.79 6.94
N GLY A 61 8.08 -12.03 7.49
CA GLY A 61 8.25 -10.59 7.74
C GLY A 61 7.80 -9.68 6.60
N THR A 62 7.80 -8.38 6.89
CA THR A 62 7.24 -7.31 6.04
C THR A 62 8.00 -7.10 4.73
N HIS A 63 9.13 -7.78 4.52
CA HIS A 63 10.05 -7.56 3.39
C HIS A 63 9.86 -8.55 2.22
N VAL A 64 8.88 -9.45 2.28
CA VAL A 64 8.60 -10.40 1.19
C VAL A 64 7.29 -10.05 0.46
N TYR A 65 6.69 -8.88 0.76
CA TYR A 65 5.48 -8.39 0.11
C TYR A 65 5.77 -7.64 -1.19
N LEU A 66 6.70 -8.15 -2.00
CA LEU A 66 6.92 -7.66 -3.35
C LEU A 66 7.15 -8.89 -4.22
N PRO A 67 6.18 -9.27 -5.07
CA PRO A 67 6.44 -10.22 -6.13
C PRO A 67 7.60 -9.66 -6.97
N GLU A 68 8.48 -10.50 -7.49
CA GLU A 68 9.63 -10.10 -8.33
C GLU A 68 9.23 -9.30 -9.60
N MET A 69 7.94 -9.04 -9.81
CA MET A 69 7.36 -8.45 -11.01
C MET A 69 6.46 -7.24 -10.71
N VAL A 70 6.81 -6.41 -9.73
CA VAL A 70 6.09 -5.15 -9.43
C VAL A 70 5.98 -4.28 -10.69
N GLU A 71 7.04 -4.23 -11.50
CA GLU A 71 7.05 -3.45 -12.75
C GLU A 71 6.12 -4.02 -13.82
N ALA A 72 6.05 -5.35 -13.97
CA ALA A 72 5.14 -5.96 -14.93
C ALA A 72 3.67 -5.77 -14.52
N LEU A 73 3.39 -5.82 -13.22
CA LEU A 73 2.06 -5.52 -12.68
C LEU A 73 1.69 -4.06 -12.95
N TYR A 74 2.61 -3.13 -12.70
CA TYR A 74 2.43 -1.70 -12.93
C TYR A 74 2.13 -1.39 -14.40
N TRP A 75 2.93 -1.94 -15.34
CA TRP A 75 2.70 -1.74 -16.76
C TRP A 75 1.40 -2.38 -17.25
N GLY A 76 1.08 -3.61 -16.81
CA GLY A 76 -0.19 -4.25 -17.17
C GLY A 76 -1.42 -3.50 -16.62
N PHE A 77 -1.32 -2.91 -15.43
CA PHE A 77 -2.38 -2.04 -14.91
C PHE A 77 -2.53 -0.75 -15.71
N GLN A 78 -1.41 -0.16 -16.15
CA GLN A 78 -1.46 1.05 -16.96
C GLN A 78 -2.06 0.78 -18.34
N GLU A 79 -1.79 -0.38 -18.95
CA GLU A 79 -2.44 -0.77 -20.22
C GLU A 79 -3.95 -1.03 -20.05
N PHE A 80 -4.38 -1.59 -18.92
CA PHE A 80 -5.79 -1.86 -18.63
C PHE A 80 -6.60 -0.59 -18.32
N PHE A 81 -6.00 0.37 -17.63
CA PHE A 81 -6.65 1.61 -17.19
C PHE A 81 -6.31 2.84 -18.03
N ALA A 82 -5.34 2.74 -18.95
CA ALA A 82 -5.14 3.77 -19.95
C ALA A 82 -6.44 3.84 -20.76
N PRO A 83 -7.20 4.95 -20.69
CA PRO A 83 -8.27 5.14 -21.65
C PRO A 83 -7.63 5.03 -23.04
N ALA A 84 -8.32 4.36 -23.97
CA ALA A 84 -7.99 4.51 -25.38
C ALA A 84 -8.22 5.99 -25.71
N TYR A 85 -7.16 6.80 -25.58
CA TYR A 85 -7.19 8.21 -25.91
C TYR A 85 -7.25 8.27 -27.43
N SER A 86 -8.46 8.37 -27.99
CA SER A 86 -8.65 8.62 -29.42
C SER A 86 -8.34 10.09 -29.67
N GLU A 87 -7.25 10.37 -30.37
CA GLU A 87 -6.70 11.71 -30.64
C GLU A 87 -7.58 12.62 -31.55
N GLU A 88 -8.82 12.23 -31.85
CA GLU A 88 -9.61 12.80 -32.95
C GLU A 88 -10.74 13.78 -32.54
N GLU A 89 -10.82 14.22 -31.27
CA GLU A 89 -11.92 15.08 -30.80
C GLU A 89 -11.53 16.37 -30.02
N GLU A 90 -10.35 16.96 -30.26
CA GLU A 90 -9.92 18.19 -29.53
C GLU A 90 -9.27 19.28 -30.41
N TRP A 91 -9.63 19.41 -31.70
CA TRP A 91 -9.02 20.42 -32.59
C TRP A 91 -9.98 21.39 -33.30
N GLU A 92 -11.29 21.40 -32.98
CA GLU A 92 -12.25 22.33 -33.64
C GLU A 92 -12.57 23.58 -32.82
N GLU A 93 -12.26 23.63 -31.52
CA GLU A 93 -12.62 24.75 -30.63
C GLU A 93 -11.55 25.87 -30.50
N ASP A 94 -10.29 25.63 -30.90
CA ASP A 94 -9.20 26.62 -30.71
C ASP A 94 -9.02 27.59 -31.91
N MET A 95 -9.74 27.40 -33.01
CA MET A 95 -9.71 28.30 -34.18
C MET A 95 -10.73 29.45 -34.11
N GLU A 96 -11.75 29.40 -33.26
CA GLU A 96 -12.78 30.46 -33.18
C GLU A 96 -12.45 31.59 -32.19
N LEU A 97 -11.41 31.45 -31.36
CA LEU A 97 -11.12 32.42 -30.28
C LEU A 97 -10.02 33.46 -30.61
N GLN A 98 -9.48 33.46 -31.84
CA GLN A 98 -8.38 34.35 -32.23
C GLN A 98 -8.75 35.62 -33.03
N THR A 99 -10.03 35.98 -33.17
CA THR A 99 -10.44 37.17 -33.97
C THR A 99 -11.22 38.22 -33.16
N GLY A 100 -10.79 38.55 -31.93
CA GLY A 100 -11.62 39.37 -31.02
C GLY A 100 -10.95 40.50 -30.22
N ILE A 101 -9.71 40.91 -30.50
CA ILE A 101 -9.07 42.02 -29.76
C ILE A 101 -8.28 42.90 -30.74
N GLU A 102 -8.94 43.82 -31.44
CA GLU A 102 -8.38 45.11 -31.90
C GLU A 102 -9.56 46.08 -32.12
N ASP A 103 -9.90 46.88 -31.11
CA ASP A 103 -10.45 48.25 -31.25
C ASP A 103 -10.81 48.82 -29.86
N LEU A 104 -9.82 49.39 -29.17
CA LEU A 104 -10.07 50.35 -28.09
C LEU A 104 -9.47 51.69 -28.51
N PRO A 105 -10.28 52.75 -28.65
CA PRO A 105 -9.80 54.05 -29.11
C PRO A 105 -8.96 54.73 -28.02
N PHE A 106 -7.93 55.44 -28.49
CA PHE A 106 -6.95 56.22 -27.72
C PHE A 106 -7.56 57.43 -27.00
#